data_AF-A0A350F157-F1
#
_entry.id   AF-A0A350F157-F1
#
_cell.length_a   1.000
_cell.length_b   1.000
_cell.length_c   1.000
_cell.angle_alpha   90.00
_cell.angle_beta   90.00
_cell.angle_gamma   90.00
#
_symmetry.space_group_name_H-M   'P 1'
#
loop_
_entity.id
_entity.type
_entity.pdbx_description
1 polymer ?
#
loop_
_entity_poly.entity_id
_entity_poly.type
_entity_poly.pdbx_seq_one_letter_code
_entity_poly.pdbx_strand_id
1 'polypeptide(L)' 'MSKITPQIIRGMKGQAKIPSLTAYDFPWAKLLDEAGVPLILVGDSLGMVVLGYP' A
#
# COMPACT_ATOMS: atom_id res chain seq x y z
N MET A 1 -9.95 1.79 -9.01
CA MET A 1 -10.02 3.15 -8.40
C MET A 1 -9.47 4.20 -9.38
N SER A 2 -9.62 5.52 -9.14
CA SER A 2 -8.84 6.53 -9.88
C SER A 2 -7.36 6.44 -9.48
N LYS A 3 -6.44 6.66 -10.42
CA LYS A 3 -4.98 6.56 -10.17
C LYS A 3 -4.56 7.49 -9.01
N ILE A 4 -4.03 6.92 -7.94
CA ILE A 4 -3.46 7.67 -6.82
C ILE A 4 -2.09 8.23 -7.23
N THR A 5 -1.85 9.51 -6.90
CA THR A 5 -0.61 10.23 -7.21
C THR A 5 -0.03 10.87 -5.96
N PRO A 6 1.27 11.21 -5.95
CA PRO A 6 1.87 11.93 -4.83
C PRO A 6 1.16 13.24 -4.47
N GLN A 7 0.58 13.93 -5.46
CA GLN A 7 -0.18 15.17 -5.25
C GLN A 7 -1.46 14.92 -4.44
N ILE A 8 -2.18 13.84 -4.73
CA ILE A 8 -3.37 13.42 -3.98
C ILE A 8 -2.98 13.11 -2.53
N ILE A 9 -1.92 12.32 -2.33
CA ILE A 9 -1.43 11.98 -0.99
C ILE A 9 -1.01 13.22 -0.20
N ARG A 10 -0.32 14.18 -0.83
CA ARG A 10 0.04 15.46 -0.20
C ARG A 10 -1.20 16.27 0.21
N GLY A 11 -2.26 16.27 -0.59
CA GLY A 11 -3.53 16.93 -0.28
C GLY A 11 -4.24 16.34 0.94
N MET A 12 -4.06 15.05 1.22
CA MET A 12 -4.65 14.39 2.39
C MET A 12 -3.94 14.75 3.71
N LYS A 13 -2.70 15.24 3.66
CA LYS A 13 -1.89 15.51 4.85
C LYS A 13 -2.56 16.56 5.74
N GLY A 14 -2.86 16.17 6.98
CA GLY A 14 -3.51 17.03 7.97
C GLY A 14 -5.04 17.10 7.86
N GLN A 15 -5.63 16.54 6.80
CA GLN A 15 -7.08 16.48 6.60
C GLN A 15 -7.64 15.08 6.89
N ALA A 16 -6.93 14.03 6.48
CA ALA A 16 -7.33 12.64 6.67
C ALA A 16 -6.13 11.76 7.03
N LYS A 17 -6.41 10.62 7.66
CA LYS A 17 -5.40 9.56 7.80
C LYS A 17 -5.18 8.90 6.44
N ILE A 18 -3.94 8.52 6.17
CA ILE A 18 -3.54 7.88 4.92
C ILE A 18 -3.24 6.41 5.25
N PRO A 19 -4.19 5.48 5.03
CA PRO A 19 -3.93 4.06 5.27
C PRO A 19 -2.90 3.52 4.28
N SER A 20 -2.01 2.68 4.77
CA SER A 20 -0.96 2.03 4.00
C SER A 20 -0.83 0.58 4.45
N LEU A 21 -0.71 -0.33 3.50
CA LEU A 21 -0.53 -1.76 3.76
C LEU A 21 0.60 -2.31 2.90
N THR A 22 1.24 -3.39 3.36
CA THR A 22 2.20 -4.11 2.54
C THR A 22 1.48 -5.13 1.66
N ALA A 23 1.96 -5.31 0.44
CA ALA A 23 1.57 -6.41 -0.43
C ALA A 23 2.76 -6.77 -1.31
N TYR A 24 2.88 -8.07 -1.61
CA TYR A 24 4.07 -8.65 -2.22
C TYR A 24 3.77 -9.45 -3.49
N ASP A 25 2.50 -9.63 -3.82
CA ASP A 25 2.04 -10.36 -5.00
C ASP A 25 0.80 -9.69 -5.63
N PHE A 26 0.42 -10.19 -6.80
CA PHE A 26 -0.69 -9.65 -7.57
C PHE A 26 -2.07 -9.85 -6.89
N PRO A 27 -2.44 -11.04 -6.39
CA PRO A 27 -3.76 -11.23 -5.77
C PRO A 27 -4.00 -10.29 -4.59
N TRP A 28 -3.02 -10.13 -3.70
CA TRP A 28 -3.15 -9.21 -2.57
C TRP A 28 -3.19 -7.75 -3.03
N ALA A 29 -2.31 -7.33 -3.93
CA ALA A 29 -2.31 -5.95 -4.43
C ALA A 29 -3.65 -5.58 -5.10
N LYS A 30 -4.24 -6.51 -5.87
CA LYS A 30 -5.54 -6.31 -6.52
C LYS A 30 -6.66 -6.17 -5.48
N LEU A 31 -6.69 -7.04 -4.46
CA LEU A 31 -7.67 -6.98 -3.39
C LEU A 31 -7.60 -5.64 -2.64
N LEU A 32 -6.39 -5.14 -2.37
CA LEU A 32 -6.19 -3.87 -1.67
C LEU A 32 -6.61 -2.66 -2.52
N ASP A 33 -6.39 -2.68 -3.84
CA ASP A 33 -6.90 -1.63 -4.76
C ASP A 33 -8.43 -1.61 -4.77
N GLU A 34 -9.07 -2.78 -4.82
CA GLU A 34 -10.54 -2.92 -4.75
C GLU A 34 -11.10 -2.47 -3.38
N ALA A 35 -10.37 -2.71 -2.30
CA ALA A 35 -10.70 -2.23 -0.95
C ALA A 35 -10.45 -0.73 -0.74
N GLY A 36 -9.84 -0.04 -1.71
CA GLY A 36 -9.62 1.40 -1.67
C GLY A 36 -8.41 1.83 -0.84
N VAL A 37 -7.41 0.98 -0.69
CA VAL A 37 -6.15 1.32 0.00
C VAL A 37 -5.33 2.25 -0.90
N PRO A 38 -5.06 3.50 -0.48
CA PRO A 38 -4.45 4.50 -1.35
C PRO A 38 -2.94 4.33 -1.51
N LEU A 39 -2.30 3.54 -0.65
CA LEU A 39 -0.87 3.31 -0.66
C LEU A 39 -0.54 1.85 -0.36
N ILE A 40 0.15 1.19 -1.28
CA ILE A 40 0.72 -0.15 -1.11
C ILE A 40 2.23 -0.02 -1.02
N LEU A 41 2.82 -0.57 0.04
CA LEU A 41 4.25 -0.58 0.27
C LEU A 41 4.82 -1.96 -0.07
N VAL A 42 5.59 -2.03 -1.16
CA VAL A 42 6.46 -3.19 -1.44
C VAL A 42 7.74 -3.00 -0.62
N GLY A 43 7.69 -3.46 0.63
CA GLY A 43 8.77 -3.27 1.60
C GLY A 43 9.74 -4.45 1.69
N ASP A 44 10.90 -4.18 2.30
CA ASP A 44 11.91 -5.17 2.70
C ASP A 44 11.41 -6.19 3.74
N SER A 45 10.34 -5.84 4.47
CA SER A 45 9.54 -6.76 5.30
C SER A 45 9.13 -8.07 4.59
N LEU A 46 9.10 -8.09 3.26
CA LEU A 46 9.04 -9.31 2.43
C LEU A 46 10.00 -10.39 2.93
N GLY A 47 11.23 -10.01 3.27
CA GLY A 47 12.27 -10.91 3.76
C GLY A 47 11.79 -11.71 4.96
N MET A 48 11.17 -11.06 5.94
CA MET A 48 10.66 -11.71 7.15
C MET A 48 9.38 -12.50 6.88
N VAL A 49 8.39 -11.88 6.20
CA VAL A 49 7.02 -12.41 6.18
C VAL A 49 6.72 -13.34 5.01
N VAL A 50 7.55 -13.31 3.95
CA VAL A 50 7.41 -14.17 2.77
C VAL A 50 8.60 -15.11 2.62
N LEU A 51 9.82 -14.60 2.77
CA LEU A 51 11.05 -15.39 2.52
C LEU A 51 11.58 -16.10 3.77
N GLY A 52 11.13 -15.72 4.97
CA GLY A 52 11.57 -16.31 6.23
C GLY A 52 13.03 -16.01 6.59
N TYR A 53 13.56 -14.86 6.16
CA TYR A 53 14.90 -14.42 6.53
C TYR A 53 15.01 -14.10 8.03
N PRO A 54 16.19 -14.30 8.65
CA PRO A 54 16.43 -14.09 10.07
C PRO A 54 16.33 -12.62 10.50
#